data_AF-A0A934EF62-F1
#
_entry.id   AF-A0A934EF62-F1
#
_cell.length_a   1.000
_cell.length_b   1.000
_cell.length_c   1.000
_cell.angle_alpha   90.00
_cell.angle_beta   90.00
_cell.angle_gamma   90.00
#
_symmetry.space_group_name_H-M   'P 1'
#
loop_
_entity.id
_entity.type
_entity.pdbx_description
1 polymer ?
#
loop_
_entity_poly.entity_id
_entity_poly.type
_entity_poly.pdbx_seq_one_letter_code
_entity_poly.pdbx_strand_id
1 'polypeptide(L)' 'MIARAALKRCASPVGISAGAHHFVDLWARDSLFATFGAPVDIAETTIETFLKYQRSDGLVPYRIFRRGILTPN' A
#
# COMPACT_ATOMS: atom_id res chain seq x y z
N MET A 1 16.05 3.87 15.37
CA MET A 1 16.31 2.87 14.30
C MET A 1 15.87 3.41 12.95
N ILE A 2 16.73 3.31 11.93
CA ILE A 2 16.50 3.83 10.57
C ILE A 2 15.31 3.15 9.88
N ALA A 3 15.15 1.83 10.05
CA ALA A 3 14.07 1.06 9.41
C ALA A 3 12.66 1.56 9.77
N ARG A 4 12.39 1.83 11.05
CA ARG A 4 11.09 2.36 11.49
C ARG A 4 10.78 3.73 10.88
N ALA A 5 11.78 4.61 10.81
CA ALA A 5 11.60 5.92 10.19
C ALA A 5 11.37 5.80 8.68
N ALA A 6 12.08 4.88 8.01
CA ALA A 6 11.88 4.61 6.59
C ALA A 6 10.47 4.08 6.30
N LEU A 7 9.98 3.11 7.08
CA LEU A 7 8.63 2.58 6.94
C LEU A 7 7.56 3.66 7.16
N LYS A 8 7.72 4.49 8.20
CA LYS A 8 6.79 5.60 8.49
C LYS A 8 6.70 6.60 7.33
N ARG A 9 7.79 6.84 6.58
CA ARG A 9 7.76 7.74 5.41
C ARG A 9 6.98 7.16 4.22
N CYS A 10 6.78 5.85 4.18
CA CYS A 10 5.99 5.19 3.15
C CYS A 10 4.51 4.99 3.55
N ALA A 11 4.17 5.22 4.82
CA ALA A 11 2.80 5.09 5.30
C ALA A 11 1.93 6.27 4.83
N SER A 12 0.70 5.98 4.44
CA SER A 12 -0.31 6.94 4.00
C SER A 12 -1.72 6.51 4.48
N PRO A 13 -2.74 7.35 4.34
CA PRO A 13 -4.12 6.99 4.72
C PRO A 13 -4.72 5.80 3.97
N VAL A 14 -4.09 5.37 2.86
CA VAL A 14 -4.56 4.22 2.06
C VAL A 14 -3.61 3.02 2.16
N GLY A 15 -2.61 3.07 3.03
CA GLY A 15 -1.65 1.99 3.25
C GLY A 15 -0.20 2.39 2.98
N ILE A 16 0.68 1.39 2.85
CA ILE A 16 2.13 1.57 2.74
C ILE A 16 2.56 1.51 1.28
N SER A 17 3.12 2.61 0.75
CA SER A 17 3.69 2.62 -0.61
C SER A 17 5.01 1.85 -0.68
N ALA A 18 5.36 1.40 -1.88
CA ALA A 18 6.64 0.71 -2.10
C ALA A 18 7.87 1.64 -1.94
N GLY A 19 7.68 2.96 -1.99
CA GLY A 19 8.72 3.94 -1.71
C GLY A 19 8.22 5.39 -1.73
N ALA A 20 8.94 6.27 -1.04
CA ALA A 20 8.53 7.66 -0.84
C ALA A 20 8.60 8.58 -2.08
N HIS A 21 9.29 8.18 -3.16
CA HIS A 21 9.53 9.06 -4.32
C HIS A 21 9.19 8.42 -5.67
N HIS A 22 9.82 7.31 -6.02
CA HIS A 22 9.66 6.67 -7.33
C HIS A 22 8.55 5.61 -7.36
N PHE A 23 8.21 5.03 -6.21
CA PHE A 23 7.26 3.93 -6.10
C PHE A 23 6.12 4.29 -5.11
N VAL A 24 5.47 5.43 -5.38
CA VAL A 24 4.46 5.99 -4.46
C VAL A 24 3.10 5.30 -4.51
N ASP A 25 2.93 4.36 -5.44
CA ASP A 25 1.74 3.51 -5.54
C ASP A 25 1.82 2.34 -4.54
N LEU A 26 0.69 1.66 -4.30
CA LEU A 26 0.65 0.44 -3.50
C LEU A 26 0.95 -0.75 -4.41
N TRP A 27 2.10 -1.38 -4.25
CA TRP A 27 2.45 -2.63 -4.95
C TRP A 27 2.15 -3.80 -4.02
N ALA A 28 1.35 -4.77 -4.47
CA ALA A 28 0.81 -5.81 -3.58
C ALA A 28 1.90 -6.52 -2.77
N ARG A 29 2.93 -7.02 -3.45
CA ARG A 29 4.05 -7.71 -2.79
C ARG A 29 4.71 -6.83 -1.72
N ASP A 30 5.12 -5.62 -2.11
CA ASP A 30 5.91 -4.72 -1.28
C ASP A 30 5.10 -4.14 -0.11
N SER A 31 3.86 -3.73 -0.38
CA SER A 31 2.95 -3.14 0.60
C SER A 31 2.51 -4.17 1.64
N LEU A 32 2.11 -5.37 1.19
CA LEU A 32 1.69 -6.44 2.10
C LEU A 32 2.86 -6.99 2.91
N PHE A 33 4.06 -7.08 2.34
CA PHE A 33 5.25 -7.47 3.10
C PHE A 33 5.61 -6.43 4.18
N ALA A 34 5.45 -5.13 3.87
CA ALA A 34 5.72 -4.06 4.83
C ALA A 34 4.80 -4.10 6.07
N THR A 35 3.63 -4.76 5.98
CA THR A 35 2.72 -4.91 7.13
C THR A 35 3.34 -5.69 8.29
N PHE A 36 4.27 -6.62 8.03
CA PHE A 36 4.95 -7.38 9.08
C PHE A 36 5.77 -6.51 10.04
N GLY A 37 6.21 -5.32 9.59
CA GLY A 37 6.96 -4.37 10.41
C GLY A 37 6.15 -3.13 10.81
N ALA A 38 4.88 -3.05 10.42
CA ALA A 38 4.05 -1.87 10.60
C ALA A 38 3.26 -1.90 11.91
N PRO A 39 2.87 -0.73 12.44
CA PRO A 39 1.79 -0.63 13.42
C PRO A 39 0.50 -1.29 12.92
N VAL A 40 -0.30 -1.83 13.84
CA VAL A 40 -1.51 -2.63 13.54
C VAL A 40 -2.50 -1.86 12.67
N ASP A 41 -2.77 -0.60 13.03
CA ASP A 41 -3.68 0.30 12.30
C ASP A 41 -3.27 0.50 10.83
N ILE A 42 -1.97 0.69 10.59
CA ILE A 42 -1.42 0.85 9.23
C ILE A 42 -1.45 -0.48 8.47
N ALA A 43 -1.17 -1.60 9.15
CA ALA A 43 -1.24 -2.93 8.56
C ALA A 43 -2.68 -3.26 8.11
N GLU A 44 -3.67 -3.05 8.98
CA GLU A 44 -5.09 -3.24 8.69
C GLU A 44 -5.52 -2.38 7.51
N THR A 45 -5.25 -1.07 7.55
CA THR A 45 -5.56 -0.15 6.45
C THR A 45 -4.98 -0.61 5.11
N THR A 46 -3.75 -1.14 5.12
CA THR A 46 -3.09 -1.65 3.91
C THR A 46 -3.81 -2.88 3.37
N ILE A 47 -4.11 -3.85 4.24
CA ILE A 47 -4.79 -5.10 3.86
C ILE A 47 -6.21 -4.80 3.37
N GLU A 48 -6.97 -3.99 4.10
CA GLU A 48 -8.32 -3.58 3.72
C GLU A 48 -8.35 -2.88 2.37
N THR A 49 -7.35 -2.05 2.07
CA THR A 49 -7.24 -1.41 0.76
C THR A 49 -7.06 -2.46 -0.35
N PHE A 50 -6.19 -3.45 -0.19
CA PHE A 50 -6.06 -4.51 -1.20
C PHE A 50 -7.32 -5.36 -1.35
N LEU A 51 -8.01 -5.67 -0.26
CA LEU A 51 -9.28 -6.40 -0.30
C LEU A 51 -10.38 -5.58 -0.98
N LYS A 52 -10.44 -4.27 -0.74
CA LYS A 52 -11.40 -3.36 -1.39
C LYS A 52 -11.25 -3.32 -2.91
N TYR A 53 -10.02 -3.42 -3.42
CA TYR A 53 -9.74 -3.45 -4.85
C TYR A 53 -9.58 -4.86 -5.42
N GLN A 54 -9.81 -5.90 -4.61
CA GLN A 54 -9.82 -7.27 -5.08
C GLN A 54 -10.93 -7.43 -6.12
N ARG A 55 -10.58 -8.06 -7.24
CA ARG A 55 -11.56 -8.35 -8.30
C ARG A 55 -12.58 -9.38 -7.81
N SER A 56 -13.73 -9.44 -8.49
CA SER A 56 -14.78 -10.41 -8.20
C SER A 56 -14.34 -11.87 -8.37
N ASP A 57 -13.27 -12.14 -9.12
CA ASP A 57 -12.65 -13.46 -9.27
C ASP A 57 -11.60 -13.79 -8.20
N GLY A 58 -11.45 -12.93 -7.20
CA GLY A 58 -10.49 -13.10 -6.11
C GLY A 58 -9.07 -12.63 -6.43
N LEU A 59 -8.80 -12.13 -7.64
CA LEU A 59 -7.48 -11.62 -7.98
C LEU A 59 -7.19 -10.31 -7.23
N VAL A 60 -6.18 -10.33 -6.36
CA VAL A 60 -5.63 -9.12 -5.74
C VAL A 60 -4.85 -8.34 -6.81
N PRO A 61 -5.13 -7.05 -7.01
CA PRO A 61 -4.45 -6.26 -8.01
C PRO A 61 -2.97 -6.16 -7.69
N TYR A 62 -2.13 -6.33 -8.71
CA TYR A 62 -0.68 -6.19 -8.59
C TYR A 62 -0.25 -4.81 -8.07
N ARG A 63 -0.99 -3.76 -8.47
CA ARG A 63 -0.74 -2.38 -8.09
C ARG A 63 -2.06 -1.61 -7.95
N ILE A 64 -2.17 -0.81 -6.90
CA ILE A 64 -3.30 0.10 -6.64
C ILE A 64 -2.78 1.53 -6.62
N PHE A 65 -3.59 2.42 -7.18
CA PHE A 65 -3.26 3.82 -7.48
C PHE A 65 -2.17 3.91 -8.54
N ARG A 66 -2.36 4.84 -9.47
CA ARG A 66 -1.35 5.20 -10.46
C ARG A 66 -1.21 6.70 -10.31
N ARG A 67 -0.04 7.18 -9.88
CA ARG A 67 0.25 8.61 -9.96
C ARG A 67 0.06 9.05 -11.43
N GLY A 68 -1.06 9.72 -11.72
CA GLY A 68 -1.45 10.12 -13.07
C GLY A 68 -2.95 10.08 -13.38
N ILE A 69 -3.81 9.43 -12.57
CA ILE A 69 -5.27 9.45 -12.78
C ILE A 69 -5.97 9.63 -11.42
N LEU A 70 -6.15 10.89 -11.01
CA LEU A 70 -7.16 11.32 -10.04
C LEU A 70 -8.45 11.69 -10.79
N THR A 71 -8.94 10.79 -11.64
CA THR A 71 -10.31 10.86 -12.18
C THR A 71 -10.91 9.46 -12.11
N PRO A 72 -12.06 9.28 -11.45
CA PRO A 72 -12.78 8.02 -11.50
C PRO A 72 -13.21 7.73 -12.95
N ASN A 73 -13.03 6.50 -13.39
CA ASN A 73 -13.77 5.95 -14.54
C ASN A 73 -15.15 5.50 -14.06
#